data_AF-R7V0Y0-F1
#
_entry.id   AF-R7V0Y0-F1
#
_cell.length_a   1.000
_cell.length_b   1.000
_cell.length_c   1.000
_cell.angle_alpha   90.00
_cell.angle_beta   90.00
_cell.angle_gamma   90.00
#
_symmetry.space_group_name_H-M   'P 1'
#
loop_
_entity.id
_entity.type
_entity.pdbx_description
1 polymer ?
#
loop_
_entity_poly.entity_id
_entity_poly.type
_entity_poly.pdbx_seq_one_letter_code
_entity_poly.pdbx_strand_id
1 'polypeptide(L)'
;YDAFVSFAWDDREAVRTVSESLEGEHGFSCCLHDRDFHPAQPFLDQMGRSMDASRRVLCFLSPDFVKSKYCVWEFKHSFEEDDLRGTRRLVAILLEPVNDTDFDKTNEVVRKYISKFTYLD
;
A
#
# COMPACT_ATOMS: atom_id res chain seq x y z
N TYR A 1 -8.09 -11.34 4.06
CA TYR A 1 -7.72 -10.29 5.04
C TYR A 1 -8.68 -9.12 4.92
N ASP A 2 -8.82 -8.33 5.98
CA ASP A 2 -9.55 -7.06 5.89
C ASP A 2 -8.72 -6.02 5.13
N ALA A 3 -7.40 -6.01 5.33
CA ALA A 3 -6.49 -5.10 4.67
C ALA A 3 -5.19 -5.80 4.23
N PHE A 4 -4.77 -5.54 3.00
CA PHE A 4 -3.37 -5.68 2.60
C PHE A 4 -2.65 -4.37 2.87
N VAL A 5 -1.48 -4.43 3.47
CA VAL A 5 -0.72 -3.25 3.91
C VAL A 5 0.54 -3.10 3.05
N SER A 6 0.53 -2.06 2.20
CA SER A 6 1.59 -1.69 1.26
C SER A 6 2.38 -0.50 1.83
N PHE A 7 3.69 -0.66 1.98
CA PHE A 7 4.59 0.30 2.61
C PHE A 7 6.03 0.07 2.14
N ALA A 8 6.90 1.07 2.24
CA ALA A 8 8.32 0.88 1.96
C ALA A 8 9.01 0.14 3.11
N TRP A 9 10.09 -0.58 2.82
CA TRP A 9 10.84 -1.31 3.85
C TRP A 9 11.32 -0.42 5.01
N ASP A 10 11.65 0.83 4.71
CA ASP A 10 12.13 1.80 5.70
C ASP A 10 11.00 2.33 6.60
N ASP A 11 9.74 2.22 6.14
CA ASP A 11 8.54 2.60 6.90
C ASP A 11 8.04 1.49 7.85
N ARG A 12 8.65 0.30 7.80
CA ARG A 12 8.10 -0.92 8.42
C ARG A 12 7.80 -0.78 9.92
N GLU A 13 8.61 -0.03 10.67
CA GLU A 13 8.41 0.08 12.13
C GLU A 13 7.18 0.92 12.47
N ALA A 14 6.99 2.03 11.77
CA ALA A 14 5.81 2.87 11.92
C ALA A 14 4.54 2.10 11.48
N VAL A 15 4.61 1.43 10.35
CA VAL A 15 3.48 0.68 9.78
C VAL A 15 3.11 -0.54 10.63
N ARG A 16 4.08 -1.22 11.24
CA ARG A 16 3.82 -2.30 12.20
C ARG A 16 3.04 -1.79 13.41
N THR A 17 3.43 -0.65 13.97
CA THR A 17 2.73 -0.05 15.12
C THR A 17 1.25 0.23 14.79
N VAL A 18 0.99 0.80 13.61
CA VAL A 18 -0.39 1.05 13.16
C VAL A 18 -1.13 -0.27 12.92
N SER A 19 -0.49 -1.25 12.30
CA SER A 19 -1.09 -2.57 12.02
C SER A 19 -1.43 -3.32 13.29
N GLU A 20 -0.57 -3.28 14.32
CA GLU A 20 -0.83 -3.89 15.62
C GLU A 20 -2.03 -3.25 16.33
N SER A 21 -2.20 -1.93 16.23
CA SER A 21 -3.40 -1.26 16.76
C SER A 21 -4.66 -1.66 15.98
N LEU A 22 -4.60 -1.74 14.64
CA LEU A 22 -5.71 -2.22 13.81
C LEU A 22 -6.11 -3.67 14.15
N GLU A 23 -5.14 -4.54 14.38
CA GLU A 23 -5.38 -5.95 14.72
C GLU A 23 -5.87 -6.12 16.17
N GLY A 24 -5.25 -5.42 17.12
CA GLY A 24 -5.54 -5.56 18.55
C GLY A 24 -6.78 -4.82 19.02
N GLU A 25 -6.88 -3.53 18.72
CA GLU A 25 -7.97 -2.67 19.25
C GLU A 25 -9.24 -2.76 18.40
N HIS A 26 -9.08 -2.95 17.08
CA HIS A 26 -10.19 -2.94 16.14
C HIS A 26 -10.54 -4.33 15.59
N GLY A 27 -9.72 -5.34 15.85
CA GLY A 27 -10.00 -6.72 15.45
C GLY A 27 -9.91 -6.96 13.94
N PHE A 28 -9.23 -6.09 13.20
CA PHE A 28 -9.00 -6.29 11.77
C PHE A 28 -7.97 -7.39 11.53
N SER A 29 -8.05 -8.06 10.38
CA SER A 29 -7.00 -8.95 9.91
C SER A 29 -6.15 -8.24 8.84
N CYS A 30 -4.88 -7.95 9.14
CA CYS A 30 -3.95 -7.30 8.23
C CYS A 30 -2.97 -8.31 7.60
N CYS A 31 -2.63 -8.12 6.34
CA CYS A 31 -1.57 -8.85 5.64
C CYS A 31 -0.40 -7.92 5.34
N LEU A 32 0.77 -8.23 5.90
CA LEU A 32 2.00 -7.49 5.73
C LEU A 32 3.03 -8.35 4.99
N HIS A 33 3.64 -7.80 3.95
CA HIS A 33 4.58 -8.54 3.10
C HIS A 33 5.89 -8.94 3.82
N ASP A 34 6.29 -8.21 4.86
CA ASP A 34 7.50 -8.49 5.65
C ASP A 34 7.27 -9.50 6.79
N ARG A 35 6.00 -9.83 7.08
CA ARG A 35 5.57 -10.75 8.15
C ARG A 35 4.97 -12.04 7.60
N ASP A 36 4.07 -11.92 6.63
CA ASP A 36 3.18 -13.02 6.23
C ASP A 36 3.65 -13.74 4.96
N PHE A 37 4.60 -13.17 4.22
CA PHE A 37 5.10 -13.81 2.99
C PHE A 37 6.15 -14.87 3.31
N HIS A 38 6.01 -16.01 2.64
CA HIS A 38 6.94 -17.11 2.77
C HIS A 38 8.19 -16.87 1.89
N PRO A 39 9.41 -16.95 2.43
CA PRO A 39 10.64 -16.60 1.70
C PRO A 39 10.95 -17.55 0.54
N ALA A 40 10.45 -18.79 0.57
CA ALA A 40 10.63 -19.76 -0.51
C ALA A 40 9.66 -19.60 -1.70
N GLN A 41 8.72 -18.65 -1.64
CA GLN A 41 7.76 -18.40 -2.73
C GLN A 41 8.06 -17.06 -3.43
N PRO A 42 7.76 -16.91 -4.73
CA PRO A 42 7.97 -15.66 -5.44
C PRO A 42 7.22 -14.49 -4.76
N PHE A 43 7.93 -13.40 -4.49
CA PHE A 43 7.40 -12.23 -3.79
C PHE A 43 6.19 -11.63 -4.52
N LEU A 44 6.32 -11.40 -5.83
CA LEU A 44 5.26 -10.82 -6.66
C LEU A 44 3.98 -11.67 -6.70
N ASP A 45 4.10 -13.00 -6.71
CA ASP A 45 2.94 -13.90 -6.73
C ASP A 45 2.20 -13.91 -5.39
N GLN A 46 2.94 -13.83 -4.28
CA GLN A 46 2.33 -13.70 -2.96
C GLN A 46 1.66 -12.34 -2.78
N MET A 47 2.28 -11.29 -3.33
CA MET A 47 1.76 -9.94 -3.33
C MET A 47 0.42 -9.83 -4.06
N GLY A 48 0.36 -10.28 -5.32
CA GLY A 48 -0.88 -10.30 -6.10
C GLY A 48 -2.01 -11.07 -5.40
N ARG A 49 -1.70 -12.29 -4.92
CA ARG A 49 -2.68 -13.11 -4.18
C ARG A 49 -3.16 -12.44 -2.89
N SER A 50 -2.27 -11.77 -2.17
CA SER A 50 -2.61 -11.10 -0.90
C SER A 50 -3.47 -9.87 -1.12
N MET A 51 -3.20 -9.08 -2.17
CA MET A 51 -4.06 -7.98 -2.60
C MET A 51 -5.45 -8.48 -3.01
N ASP A 52 -5.53 -9.54 -3.82
CA ASP A 52 -6.80 -10.12 -4.26
C ASP A 52 -7.62 -10.72 -3.12
N ALA A 53 -6.94 -11.32 -2.14
CA ALA A 53 -7.56 -11.88 -0.94
C ALA A 53 -7.93 -10.83 0.13
N SER A 54 -7.72 -9.54 -0.15
CA SER A 54 -7.94 -8.45 0.79
C SER A 54 -9.11 -7.55 0.38
N ARG A 55 -9.91 -7.14 1.38
CA ARG A 55 -11.07 -6.25 1.15
C ARG A 55 -10.65 -4.82 0.83
N ARG A 56 -9.55 -4.37 1.43
CA ARG A 56 -8.93 -3.05 1.23
C ARG A 56 -7.43 -3.21 0.98
N VAL A 57 -6.86 -2.23 0.30
CA VAL A 57 -5.41 -2.07 0.14
C VAL A 57 -5.02 -0.75 0.78
N LEU A 58 -4.30 -0.80 1.90
CA LEU A 58 -3.80 0.36 2.62
C LEU A 58 -2.40 0.69 2.10
N CYS A 59 -2.24 1.83 1.46
CA CYS A 59 -0.94 2.31 0.97
C CYS A 59 -0.42 3.43 1.89
N PHE A 60 0.65 3.13 2.63
CA PHE A 60 1.33 4.11 3.48
C PHE A 60 2.35 4.88 2.63
N LEU A 61 1.95 6.07 2.20
CA LEU A 61 2.71 6.96 1.33
C LEU A 61 3.79 7.70 2.13
N SER A 62 5.02 7.61 1.63
CA SER A 62 6.21 8.30 2.11
C SER A 62 7.13 8.59 0.91
N PRO A 63 8.18 9.42 1.08
CA PRO A 63 9.22 9.57 0.06
C PRO A 63 9.86 8.24 -0.37
N ASP A 64 9.99 7.28 0.54
CA ASP A 64 10.58 5.97 0.23
C ASP A 64 9.56 5.04 -0.48
N PHE A 65 8.28 5.17 -0.17
CA PHE A 65 7.20 4.47 -0.88
C PHE A 65 7.22 4.80 -2.37
N VAL A 66 7.29 6.09 -2.72
CA VAL A 66 7.24 6.51 -4.13
C VAL A 66 8.52 6.19 -4.89
N LYS A 67 9.63 5.93 -4.19
CA LYS A 67 10.90 5.45 -4.78
C LYS A 67 10.93 3.92 -4.93
N SER A 68 10.13 3.19 -4.16
CA SER A 68 10.04 1.74 -4.21
C SER A 68 9.25 1.26 -5.42
N LYS A 69 9.94 0.54 -6.32
CA LYS A 69 9.30 -0.06 -7.51
C LYS A 69 8.17 -1.03 -7.17
N TYR A 70 8.29 -1.77 -6.07
CA TYR A 70 7.27 -2.72 -5.65
C TYR A 70 6.03 -1.96 -5.14
N CYS A 71 6.21 -0.97 -4.27
CA CYS A 71 5.11 -0.17 -3.72
C CYS A 71 4.34 0.58 -4.83
N VAL A 72 5.07 1.21 -5.76
CA VAL A 72 4.46 1.91 -6.90
C VAL A 72 3.70 0.95 -7.81
N TRP A 73 4.20 -0.27 -8.00
CA TRP A 73 3.50 -1.30 -8.77
C TRP A 73 2.20 -1.75 -8.07
N GLU A 74 2.24 -2.01 -6.77
CA GLU A 74 1.06 -2.38 -5.97
C GLU A 74 -0.02 -1.29 -6.04
N PHE A 75 0.41 -0.03 -5.85
CA PHE A 75 -0.45 1.13 -5.95
C PHE A 75 -1.13 1.21 -7.31
N LYS A 76 -0.34 1.09 -8.39
CA LYS A 76 -0.84 1.12 -9.76
C LYS A 76 -1.85 0.00 -10.00
N HIS A 77 -1.52 -1.22 -9.61
CA HIS A 77 -2.37 -2.39 -9.83
C HIS A 77 -3.71 -2.25 -9.10
N SER A 78 -3.67 -1.86 -7.82
CA SER A 78 -4.88 -1.65 -7.01
C SER A 78 -5.74 -0.50 -7.57
N PHE A 79 -5.11 0.59 -8.01
CA PHE A 79 -5.82 1.72 -8.61
C PHE A 79 -6.49 1.35 -9.95
N GLU A 80 -5.80 0.62 -10.82
CA GLU A 80 -6.37 0.14 -12.09
C GLU A 80 -7.53 -0.85 -11.86
N GLU A 81 -7.39 -1.78 -10.89
CA GLU A 81 -8.46 -2.70 -10.52
C GLU A 81 -9.69 -1.98 -9.95
N ASP A 82 -9.49 -0.93 -9.16
CA ASP A 82 -10.58 -0.13 -8.61
C ASP A 82 -11.40 0.56 -9.72
N ASP A 83 -10.72 1.12 -10.72
CA ASP A 83 -11.34 1.71 -11.90
C ASP A 83 -12.12 0.66 -12.72
N LEU A 84 -11.56 -0.53 -12.93
CA LEU A 84 -12.21 -1.62 -13.66
C LEU A 84 -13.47 -2.14 -12.96
N ARG A 85 -13.42 -2.24 -11.63
CA ARG A 85 -14.53 -2.78 -10.82
C ARG A 85 -15.58 -1.73 -10.46
N GLY A 86 -15.27 -0.45 -10.58
CA GLY A 86 -16.10 0.65 -10.09
C GLY A 86 -16.21 0.66 -8.56
N THR A 87 -15.25 0.05 -7.86
CA THR A 87 -15.19 -0.03 -6.39
C THR A 87 -13.87 0.55 -5.93
N ARG A 88 -13.85 1.35 -4.87
CA ARG A 88 -12.59 1.88 -4.31
C ARG A 88 -12.10 1.01 -3.16
N ARG A 89 -11.14 0.11 -3.37
CA ARG A 89 -10.47 -0.68 -2.32
C ARG A 89 -9.20 -0.01 -1.82
N LEU A 90 -8.53 0.79 -2.66
CA LEU A 90 -7.33 1.52 -2.31
C LEU A 90 -7.66 2.63 -1.31
N VAL A 91 -6.92 2.65 -0.20
CA VAL A 91 -6.94 3.72 0.79
C VAL A 91 -5.50 4.21 0.95
N ALA A 92 -5.26 5.47 0.61
CA ALA A 92 -3.97 6.10 0.79
C ALA A 92 -3.88 6.76 2.17
N ILE A 93 -2.79 6.49 2.88
CA ILE A 93 -2.45 7.06 4.18
C ILE A 93 -1.10 7.75 4.01
N LEU A 94 -1.02 9.04 4.26
CA LEU A 94 0.20 9.82 4.17
C LEU A 94 0.98 9.66 5.48
N LEU A 95 2.02 8.83 5.46
CA LEU A 95 2.90 8.63 6.61
C LEU A 95 3.89 9.79 6.75
N GLU A 96 4.43 10.25 5.62
CA GLU A 96 5.33 11.39 5.54
C GLU A 96 5.00 12.25 4.32
N PRO A 97 5.19 13.59 4.39
CA PRO A 97 4.96 14.46 3.24
C PRO A 97 5.81 14.06 2.03
N VAL A 98 5.16 13.82 0.89
CA VAL A 98 5.82 13.53 -0.38
C VAL A 98 5.92 14.81 -1.20
N ASN A 99 7.14 15.21 -1.58
CA ASN A 99 7.36 16.46 -2.30
C ASN A 99 7.37 16.23 -3.82
N ASP A 100 7.21 17.32 -4.58
CA ASP A 100 7.25 17.27 -6.05
C ASP A 100 8.56 16.68 -6.60
N THR A 101 9.66 16.80 -5.84
CA THR A 101 10.98 16.26 -6.19
C THR A 101 11.11 14.75 -6.01
N ASP A 102 10.20 14.12 -5.27
CA ASP A 102 10.18 12.67 -5.07
C ASP A 102 9.50 11.93 -6.25
N PHE A 103 8.87 12.67 -7.16
CA PHE A 103 8.19 12.10 -8.31
C PHE A 103 9.06 12.06 -9.57
N ASP A 104 8.99 10.95 -10.28
CA ASP A 104 9.56 10.74 -11.60
C ASP A 104 8.58 10.00 -12.54
N LYS A 105 9.05 9.63 -13.73
CA LYS A 105 8.22 8.97 -14.75
C LYS A 105 7.67 7.61 -14.31
N THR A 106 8.29 6.96 -13.33
CA THR A 106 7.93 5.63 -12.86
C THR A 106 6.82 5.65 -11.82
N ASN A 107 6.64 6.76 -11.09
CA ASN A 107 5.68 6.91 -10.00
C ASN A 107 4.58 7.97 -10.24
N GLU A 108 4.45 8.48 -11.48
CA GLU A 108 3.44 9.47 -11.85
C GLU A 108 2.00 9.06 -11.50
N VAL A 109 1.70 7.75 -11.46
CA VAL A 109 0.38 7.24 -11.07
C VAL A 109 0.02 7.65 -9.65
N VAL A 110 0.99 7.62 -8.73
CA VAL A 110 0.80 8.02 -7.33
C VAL A 110 0.55 9.52 -7.26
N ARG A 111 1.32 10.32 -8.01
CA ARG A 111 1.11 11.79 -8.12
C ARG A 111 -0.29 12.13 -8.63
N LYS A 112 -0.74 11.45 -9.70
CA LYS A 112 -2.08 11.61 -10.26
C LYS A 112 -3.17 11.24 -9.27
N TYR A 113 -2.93 10.26 -8.41
CA TYR A 113 -3.88 9.89 -7.39
C TYR A 113 -3.96 10.94 -6.28
N ILE A 114 -2.82 11.31 -5.68
CA ILE A 114 -2.77 12.28 -4.57
C ILE A 114 -3.40 13.62 -4.96
N SER A 115 -3.21 14.05 -6.22
CA SER A 115 -3.80 15.31 -6.73
C SER A 115 -5.31 15.26 -6.98
N LYS A 116 -5.92 14.07 -7.00
CA LYS A 116 -7.35 13.88 -7.36
C LYS A 116 -8.20 13.27 -6.26
N PHE A 117 -7.60 12.49 -5.37
CA PHE A 117 -8.31 11.69 -4.39
C PHE A 117 -7.88 12.04 -2.97
N THR A 118 -8.78 11.80 -2.04
CA THR A 118 -8.55 12.00 -0.61
C THR A 118 -7.59 10.93 -0.06
N TYR A 119 -6.69 11.36 0.81
CA TYR A 119 -5.82 10.52 1.64
C TYR A 119 -6.02 10.91 3.11
N LEU A 120 -5.61 10.04 4.03
CA LEU A 120 -5.55 10.32 5.47
C LEU A 120 -4.17 10.87 5.82
N ASP A 121 -4.07 11.88 6.68
CA ASP A 121 -2.81 12.45 7.20
C ASP A 121 -2.66 12.26 8.72
#